data_AF-A0A938PWJ9-F1
#
_entry.id   AF-A0A938PWJ9-F1
#
_cell.length_a   1.000
_cell.length_b   1.000
_cell.length_c   1.000
_cell.angle_alpha   90.00
_cell.angle_beta   90.00
_cell.angle_gamma   90.00
#
_symmetry.space_group_name_H-M   'P 1'
#
loop_
_entity.id
_entity.type
_entity.pdbx_description
1 polymer ?
#
loop_
_entity_poly.entity_id
_entity_poly.type
_entity_poly.pdbx_seq_one_letter_code
_entity_poly.pdbx_strand_id
1 'polypeptide(L)'
;MAKEFIEKIIKKVVPDPSVISQHKSLQFLGDRLNRPNLWHINRRSISAAIAIGLLFAWMPTPTQMAFAAAAAVFFRANLLVSVATVWVTNPVTMPPLFYFAYRVGLHFTGRPSSADSFVFSLEGIWSGFGDIIGPFLLGCLLLGLMSAVGGYIAMDSFWRYQVRKRWDERKRKRTISG
;
A
#
# COMPACT_ATOMS: atom_id res chain seq x y z
N MET A 1 0.17 0.52 24.64
CA MET A 1 -0.09 -0.94 24.68
C MET A 1 -0.41 -1.64 23.35
N ALA A 2 -1.51 -1.37 22.63
CA ALA A 2 -1.65 -1.88 21.23
C ALA A 2 -0.61 -1.20 20.33
N LYS A 3 -0.38 0.10 20.61
CA LYS A 3 0.77 0.90 20.20
C LYS A 3 2.08 0.14 20.45
N GLU A 4 2.42 -0.25 21.68
CA GLU A 4 3.70 -0.92 22.02
C GLU A 4 3.94 -2.26 21.32
N PHE A 5 2.91 -3.09 21.06
CA PHE A 5 3.10 -4.37 20.36
C PHE A 5 3.37 -4.16 18.87
N ILE A 6 2.58 -3.29 18.23
CA ILE A 6 2.79 -2.87 16.84
C ILE A 6 4.11 -2.10 16.73
N GLU A 7 4.45 -1.26 17.71
CA GLU A 7 5.72 -0.55 17.81
C GLU A 7 6.89 -1.51 18.01
N LYS A 8 6.71 -2.66 18.69
CA LYS A 8 7.74 -3.70 18.79
C LYS A 8 7.94 -4.47 17.48
N ILE A 9 6.86 -4.85 16.80
CA ILE A 9 6.95 -5.53 15.49
C ILE A 9 7.53 -4.57 14.45
N ILE A 10 7.04 -3.33 14.44
CA ILE A 10 7.48 -2.29 13.52
C ILE A 10 8.92 -1.87 13.86
N LYS A 11 9.34 -1.56 15.10
CA LYS A 11 10.76 -1.24 15.43
C LYS A 11 11.75 -2.37 15.08
N LYS A 12 11.27 -3.62 14.96
CA LYS A 12 12.10 -4.75 14.53
C LYS A 12 12.24 -4.82 13.00
N VAL A 13 11.34 -4.16 12.26
CA VAL A 13 11.25 -4.12 10.78
C VAL A 13 11.62 -2.73 10.22
N VAL A 14 11.49 -1.68 11.04
CA VAL A 14 11.66 -0.27 10.73
C VAL A 14 12.98 0.20 11.35
N PRO A 15 13.99 0.50 10.52
CA PRO A 15 15.18 1.18 10.99
C PRO A 15 14.85 2.55 11.57
N ASP A 16 15.73 3.04 12.44
CA ASP A 16 15.61 4.34 13.08
C ASP A 16 15.42 5.47 12.02
N PRO A 17 14.49 6.43 12.21
CA PRO A 17 14.28 7.55 11.28
C PRO A 17 15.56 8.28 10.87
N SER A 18 16.53 8.35 11.79
CA SER A 18 17.84 8.95 11.60
C SER A 18 18.71 8.20 10.58
N VAL A 19 18.56 6.88 10.47
CA VAL A 19 19.28 6.02 9.51
C VAL A 19 18.63 6.09 8.12
N ILE A 20 17.30 6.25 8.07
CA ILE A 20 16.53 6.30 6.82
C ILE A 20 16.75 7.63 6.07
N SER A 21 16.91 8.74 6.81
CA SER A 21 17.22 10.06 6.23
C SER A 21 18.58 10.12 5.50
N GLN A 22 19.47 9.14 5.73
CA GLN A 22 20.79 9.08 5.09
C GLN A 22 20.77 8.34 3.74
N HIS A 23 19.68 7.66 3.38
CA HIS A 23 19.57 7.00 2.08
C HIS A 23 19.24 8.01 0.96
N LYS A 24 20.09 8.03 -0.08
CA LYS A 24 20.00 8.93 -1.25
C LYS A 24 18.62 8.91 -1.95
N SER A 25 17.91 7.78 -1.92
CA SER A 25 16.56 7.61 -2.49
C SER A 25 15.45 8.31 -1.69
N LEU A 26 15.71 8.65 -0.42
CA LEU A 26 14.74 9.26 0.50
C LEU A 26 15.08 10.72 0.84
N GLN A 27 16.25 11.22 0.39
CA GLN A 27 16.63 12.63 0.54
C GLN A 27 15.66 13.60 -0.15
N PHE A 28 14.89 13.17 -1.17
CA PHE A 28 13.88 14.02 -1.81
C PHE A 28 12.77 14.47 -0.84
N LEU A 29 12.59 13.79 0.30
CA LEU A 29 11.60 14.18 1.30
C LEU A 29 12.05 15.34 2.22
N GLY A 30 13.35 15.64 2.27
CA GLY A 30 13.92 16.79 3.00
C GLY A 30 13.38 17.01 4.42
N ASP A 31 13.16 18.27 4.79
CA ASP A 31 12.71 18.72 6.12
C ASP A 31 11.31 18.23 6.52
N ARG A 32 10.53 17.68 5.57
CA ARG A 32 9.19 17.15 5.88
C ARG A 32 9.27 15.90 6.76
N LEU A 33 10.42 15.21 6.78
CA LEU A 33 10.72 14.08 7.68
C LEU A 33 10.75 14.49 9.16
N ASN A 34 10.96 15.77 9.50
CA ASN A 34 11.05 16.20 10.91
C ASN A 34 9.69 16.28 11.63
N ARG A 35 8.57 15.94 10.98
CA ARG A 35 7.24 15.99 11.60
C ARG A 35 6.97 14.73 12.43
N PRO A 36 6.76 14.82 13.76
CA PRO A 36 6.59 13.65 14.63
C PRO A 36 5.39 12.78 14.25
N ASN A 37 4.33 13.37 13.68
CA ASN A 37 3.14 12.63 13.25
C ASN A 37 3.37 11.66 12.07
N LEU A 38 4.44 11.82 11.29
CA LEU A 38 4.79 10.90 10.20
C LEU A 38 5.40 9.59 10.71
N TRP A 39 5.92 9.61 11.94
CA TRP A 39 6.59 8.48 12.60
C TRP A 39 5.74 7.88 13.72
N HIS A 40 4.87 8.68 14.33
CA HIS A 40 4.02 8.22 15.41
C HIS A 40 2.95 7.22 14.95
N ILE A 41 2.82 6.16 15.73
CA ILE A 41 1.86 5.08 15.52
C ILE A 41 0.53 5.51 16.15
N ASN A 42 -0.43 5.87 15.30
CA ASN A 42 -1.82 6.09 15.66
C ASN A 42 -2.71 5.30 14.70
N ARG A 43 -3.82 4.71 15.19
CA ARG A 43 -4.78 3.92 14.43
C ARG A 43 -5.14 4.56 13.08
N ARG A 44 -5.54 5.84 13.09
CA ARG A 44 -5.95 6.55 11.88
C ARG A 44 -4.79 6.76 10.90
N SER A 45 -3.60 7.09 11.43
CA SER A 45 -2.39 7.33 10.63
C SER A 45 -1.89 6.04 9.95
N ILE A 46 -1.89 4.91 10.68
CA ILE A 46 -1.46 3.61 10.13
C ILE A 46 -2.48 3.07 9.12
N SER A 47 -3.78 3.16 9.41
CA SER A 47 -4.82 2.70 8.47
C SER A 47 -4.79 3.52 7.18
N ALA A 48 -4.60 4.84 7.27
CA ALA A 48 -4.41 5.70 6.11
C ALA A 48 -3.11 5.36 5.35
N ALA A 49 -2.02 5.04 6.06
CA ALA A 49 -0.76 4.67 5.44
C ALA A 49 -0.85 3.37 4.63
N ILE A 50 -1.52 2.35 5.18
CA ILE A 50 -1.80 1.10 4.46
C ILE A 50 -2.63 1.37 3.21
N ALA A 51 -3.68 2.19 3.32
CA ALA A 51 -4.53 2.53 2.18
C ALA A 51 -3.76 3.23 1.06
N ILE A 52 -2.96 4.24 1.41
CA ILE A 52 -2.10 4.99 0.48
C ILE A 52 -1.09 4.04 -0.17
N GLY A 53 -0.37 3.25 0.62
CA GLY A 53 0.64 2.34 0.10
C GLY A 53 0.07 1.27 -0.81
N LEU A 54 -1.10 0.71 -0.50
CA LEU A 54 -1.78 -0.25 -1.37
C LEU A 54 -2.32 0.40 -2.64
N LEU A 55 -2.84 1.63 -2.58
CA LEU A 55 -3.26 2.35 -3.78
C LEU A 55 -2.11 2.50 -4.77
N PHE A 56 -0.96 2.99 -4.28
CA PHE A 56 0.22 3.23 -5.12
C PHE A 56 1.01 1.97 -5.44
N ALA A 57 0.80 0.84 -4.75
CA ALA A 57 1.36 -0.44 -5.16
C ALA A 57 0.90 -0.83 -6.57
N TRP A 58 -0.35 -0.54 -6.92
CA TRP A 58 -0.90 -0.83 -8.25
C TRP A 58 -0.49 0.16 -9.34
N MET A 59 0.26 1.22 -9.02
CA MET A 59 0.73 2.18 -10.01
C MET A 59 1.90 1.58 -10.80
N PRO A 60 1.79 1.39 -12.13
CA PRO A 60 2.79 0.66 -12.92
C PRO A 60 3.97 1.55 -13.31
N THR A 61 4.61 2.17 -12.33
CA THR A 61 5.75 3.06 -12.54
C THR A 61 6.78 2.88 -11.42
N PRO A 62 8.09 2.84 -11.71
CA PRO A 62 9.13 2.74 -10.68
C PRO A 62 9.08 3.87 -9.63
N THR A 63 8.51 5.02 -9.99
CA THR A 63 8.36 6.20 -9.13
C THR A 63 7.18 6.12 -8.15
N GLN A 64 6.45 4.99 -8.11
CA GLN A 64 5.31 4.76 -7.21
C GLN A 64 5.59 5.06 -5.73
N MET A 65 6.81 4.80 -5.26
CA MET A 65 7.22 5.10 -3.88
C MET A 65 7.21 6.60 -3.58
N ALA A 66 7.60 7.43 -4.56
CA ALA A 66 7.60 8.88 -4.41
C ALA A 66 6.16 9.42 -4.31
N PHE A 67 5.24 8.89 -5.12
CA PHE A 67 3.83 9.24 -5.04
C PHE A 67 3.21 8.82 -3.70
N ALA A 68 3.51 7.60 -3.22
CA ALA A 68 3.06 7.14 -1.92
C ALA A 68 3.59 8.01 -0.78
N ALA A 69 4.86 8.40 -0.84
CA ALA A 69 5.48 9.28 0.15
C ALA A 69 4.84 10.69 0.13
N ALA A 70 4.63 11.27 -1.05
CA ALA A 70 3.97 12.56 -1.21
C ALA A 70 2.55 12.54 -0.66
N ALA A 71 1.77 11.50 -0.99
CA ALA A 71 0.44 11.29 -0.47
C ALA A 71 0.43 11.09 1.05
N ALA A 72 1.38 10.32 1.60
CA ALA A 72 1.49 10.13 3.04
C ALA A 72 1.72 11.46 3.78
N VAL A 73 2.58 12.32 3.24
CA VAL A 73 2.82 13.66 3.77
C VAL A 73 1.57 14.53 3.67
N PHE A 74 0.87 14.51 2.54
CA PHE A 74 -0.35 15.29 2.32
C PHE A 74 -1.47 14.89 3.28
N PHE A 75 -1.73 13.59 3.41
CA PHE A 75 -2.76 13.03 4.29
C PHE A 75 -2.32 12.88 5.75
N ARG A 76 -1.08 13.28 6.09
CA ARG A 76 -0.49 13.15 7.43
C ARG A 76 -0.54 11.70 7.94
N ALA A 77 -0.38 10.74 7.03
CA ALA A 77 -0.29 9.32 7.32
C ALA A 77 1.14 8.92 7.70
N ASN A 78 1.30 7.72 8.25
CA ASN A 78 2.61 7.22 8.59
C ASN A 78 3.43 6.99 7.32
N LEU A 79 4.50 7.76 7.16
CA LEU A 79 5.27 7.80 5.93
C LEU A 79 5.90 6.44 5.64
N LEU A 80 6.59 5.88 6.63
CA LEU A 80 7.36 4.66 6.45
C LEU A 80 6.45 3.47 6.17
N VAL A 81 5.33 3.36 6.88
CA VAL A 81 4.33 2.32 6.60
C VAL A 81 3.79 2.49 5.18
N SER A 82 3.53 3.71 4.72
CA SER A 82 3.04 3.95 3.36
C SER A 82 4.04 3.45 2.32
N VAL A 83 5.31 3.83 2.44
CA VAL A 83 6.38 3.43 1.53
C VAL A 83 6.67 1.93 1.61
N ALA A 84 6.68 1.34 2.81
CA ALA A 84 6.89 -0.09 3.00
C ALA A 84 5.74 -0.93 2.40
N THR A 85 4.52 -0.43 2.45
CA THR A 85 3.35 -1.15 1.90
C THR A 85 3.40 -1.20 0.37
N VAL A 86 4.02 -0.22 -0.29
CA VAL A 86 4.22 -0.26 -1.75
C VAL A 86 5.08 -1.45 -2.20
N TRP A 87 5.92 -2.02 -1.32
CA TRP A 87 6.73 -3.21 -1.63
C TRP A 87 5.93 -4.52 -1.77
N VAL A 88 4.62 -4.47 -1.56
CA VAL A 88 3.72 -5.57 -1.96
C VAL A 88 3.89 -5.90 -3.44
N THR A 89 4.15 -4.91 -4.30
CA THR A 89 4.49 -5.06 -5.72
C THR A 89 6.00 -4.92 -5.95
N ASN A 90 6.74 -5.97 -5.63
CA ASN A 90 8.18 -6.07 -5.89
C ASN A 90 8.45 -6.87 -7.18
N PRO A 91 9.69 -6.94 -7.71
CA PRO A 91 9.98 -7.60 -8.99
C PRO A 91 9.47 -9.06 -9.11
N VAL A 92 9.33 -9.76 -7.98
CA VAL A 92 8.81 -11.13 -7.94
C VAL A 92 7.28 -11.16 -7.99
N THR A 93 6.60 -10.26 -7.29
CA THR A 93 5.13 -10.23 -7.20
C THR A 93 4.46 -9.37 -8.28
N MET A 94 5.20 -8.45 -8.90
CA MET A 94 4.69 -7.53 -9.91
C MET A 94 4.14 -8.26 -11.15
N PRO A 95 4.82 -9.26 -11.76
CA PRO A 95 4.29 -9.96 -12.93
C PRO A 95 2.91 -10.60 -12.73
N PRO A 96 2.68 -11.43 -11.68
CA PRO A 96 1.35 -12.04 -11.48
C PRO A 96 0.29 -11.00 -11.09
N LEU A 97 0.64 -9.98 -10.30
CA LEU A 97 -0.32 -8.92 -9.92
C LEU A 97 -0.75 -8.11 -11.14
N PHE A 98 0.18 -7.69 -11.99
CA PHE A 98 -0.12 -6.85 -13.14
C PHE A 98 -0.82 -7.61 -14.27
N TYR A 99 -0.53 -8.91 -14.41
CA TYR A 99 -1.35 -9.79 -15.25
C TYR A 99 -2.80 -9.87 -14.72
N PHE A 100 -2.98 -10.01 -13.41
CA PHE A 100 -4.31 -10.00 -12.81
C PHE A 100 -5.03 -8.66 -13.01
N ALA A 101 -4.32 -7.53 -12.87
CA ALA A 101 -4.86 -6.21 -13.19
C ALA A 101 -5.34 -6.14 -14.65
N TYR A 102 -4.53 -6.58 -15.61
CA TYR A 102 -4.94 -6.63 -17.01
C TYR A 102 -6.21 -7.47 -17.22
N ARG A 103 -6.30 -8.65 -16.60
CA ARG A 103 -7.49 -9.52 -16.69
C ARG A 103 -8.75 -8.88 -16.11
N VAL A 104 -8.62 -8.19 -14.97
CA VAL A 104 -9.72 -7.41 -14.38
C VAL A 104 -10.13 -6.29 -15.34
N GLY A 105 -9.16 -5.58 -15.90
CA GLY A 105 -9.39 -4.55 -16.91
C GLY A 105 -10.16 -5.05 -18.12
N LEU A 106 -9.75 -6.19 -18.70
CA LEU A 106 -10.45 -6.81 -19.83
C LEU A 106 -11.89 -7.14 -19.48
N HIS A 107 -12.11 -7.69 -18.29
CA HIS A 107 -13.46 -8.02 -17.81
C HIS A 107 -14.38 -6.79 -17.77
N PHE A 108 -13.89 -5.65 -17.26
CA PHE A 108 -14.69 -4.42 -17.19
C PHE A 108 -14.80 -3.66 -18.51
N THR A 109 -13.82 -3.79 -19.41
CA THR A 109 -13.87 -3.16 -20.74
C THR A 109 -14.64 -3.98 -21.77
N GLY A 110 -14.95 -5.25 -21.48
CA GLY A 110 -15.61 -6.18 -22.41
C GLY A 110 -14.76 -6.52 -23.64
N ARG A 111 -13.45 -6.25 -23.60
CA ARG A 111 -12.54 -6.51 -24.72
C ARG A 111 -12.05 -7.97 -24.70
N PRO A 112 -11.89 -8.61 -25.87
CA PRO A 112 -11.19 -9.88 -25.95
C PRO A 112 -9.73 -9.73 -25.55
N SER A 113 -9.12 -10.82 -25.06
CA SER A 113 -7.70 -10.81 -24.71
C SER A 113 -6.85 -10.67 -25.96
N SER A 114 -6.17 -9.54 -26.12
CA SER A 114 -5.25 -9.30 -27.25
C SER A 114 -3.96 -10.12 -27.19
N ALA A 115 -3.77 -10.92 -26.12
CA ALA A 115 -2.63 -11.83 -25.99
C ALA A 115 -2.59 -12.88 -27.12
N ASP A 116 -3.74 -13.20 -27.72
CA ASP A 116 -3.86 -14.24 -28.75
C ASP A 116 -3.72 -13.69 -30.18
N SER A 117 -3.75 -12.36 -30.36
CA SER A 117 -3.84 -11.71 -31.69
C SER A 117 -2.71 -10.72 -31.97
N PHE A 118 -1.58 -10.80 -31.25
CA PHE A 118 -0.45 -9.91 -31.47
C PHE A 118 0.22 -10.19 -32.83
N VAL A 119 0.01 -9.29 -33.80
CA VAL A 119 0.72 -9.30 -35.09
C VAL A 119 1.93 -8.38 -34.98
N PHE A 120 3.12 -8.90 -35.29
CA PHE A 120 4.37 -8.13 -35.24
C PHE A 120 4.46 -7.18 -36.45
N SER A 121 3.71 -6.08 -36.42
CA SER A 121 3.75 -4.97 -37.37
C SER A 121 3.77 -3.64 -36.63
N LEU A 122 4.25 -2.56 -37.26
CA LEU A 122 4.26 -1.22 -36.64
C LEU A 122 2.85 -0.78 -36.21
N GLU A 123 1.84 -1.05 -37.03
CA GLU A 123 0.43 -0.81 -36.69
C GLU A 123 -0.07 -1.75 -35.59
N GLY A 124 0.31 -3.03 -35.61
CA GLY A 124 -0.02 -4.00 -34.56
C GLY A 124 0.63 -3.67 -33.20
N ILE A 125 1.80 -3.04 -33.21
CA ILE A 125 2.47 -2.52 -32.01
C ILE A 125 1.69 -1.31 -31.47
N TRP A 126 1.37 -0.32 -32.32
CA TRP A 126 0.61 0.87 -31.90
C TRP A 126 -0.82 0.55 -31.46
N SER A 127 -1.54 -0.34 -32.15
CA SER A 127 -2.88 -0.78 -31.75
C SER A 127 -2.82 -1.70 -30.52
N GLY A 128 -1.82 -2.59 -30.45
CA GLY A 128 -1.57 -3.46 -29.31
C GLY A 128 -1.29 -2.69 -28.03
N PHE A 129 -0.62 -1.53 -28.12
CA PHE A 129 -0.44 -0.64 -26.97
C PHE A 129 -1.78 -0.13 -26.43
N GLY A 130 -2.72 0.30 -27.27
CA GLY A 130 -4.05 0.76 -26.84
C GLY A 130 -4.91 -0.36 -26.24
N ASP A 131 -4.83 -1.56 -26.81
CA ASP A 131 -5.61 -2.72 -26.38
C ASP A 131 -5.08 -3.38 -25.10
N ILE A 132 -3.80 -3.25 -24.82
CA ILE A 132 -3.19 -3.78 -23.60
C ILE A 132 -3.19 -2.72 -22.49
N ILE A 133 -2.69 -1.50 -22.76
CA ILE A 133 -2.52 -0.46 -21.75
C ILE A 133 -3.86 0.00 -21.18
N GLY A 134 -4.88 0.19 -22.03
CA GLY A 134 -6.18 0.71 -21.59
C GLY A 134 -6.82 -0.16 -20.49
N PRO A 135 -7.11 -1.44 -20.79
CA PRO A 135 -7.60 -2.39 -19.79
C PRO A 135 -6.63 -2.53 -18.60
N PHE A 136 -5.33 -2.62 -18.86
CA PHE A 136 -4.33 -2.74 -17.79
C PHE A 136 -4.38 -1.60 -16.78
N LEU A 137 -4.39 -0.33 -17.23
CA LEU A 137 -4.47 0.83 -16.36
C LEU A 137 -5.80 0.89 -15.61
N LEU A 138 -6.91 0.52 -16.26
CA LEU A 138 -8.21 0.41 -15.60
C LEU A 138 -8.17 -0.62 -14.47
N GLY A 139 -7.60 -1.79 -14.73
CA GLY A 139 -7.42 -2.84 -13.74
C GLY A 139 -6.56 -2.40 -12.56
N CYS A 140 -5.44 -1.74 -12.82
CA CYS A 140 -4.59 -1.13 -11.80
C CYS A 140 -5.36 -0.12 -10.95
N LEU A 141 -6.17 0.74 -11.56
CA LEU A 141 -6.98 1.73 -10.85
C LEU A 141 -8.03 1.05 -9.96
N LEU A 142 -8.78 0.09 -10.49
CA LEU A 142 -9.82 -0.63 -9.77
C LEU A 142 -9.25 -1.41 -8.59
N LEU A 143 -8.21 -2.20 -8.83
CA LEU A 143 -7.55 -2.98 -7.79
C LEU A 143 -6.83 -2.09 -6.78
N GLY A 144 -6.27 -0.97 -7.21
CA GLY A 144 -5.72 0.06 -6.34
C GLY A 144 -6.76 0.60 -5.35
N LEU A 145 -7.91 1.02 -5.85
CA LEU A 145 -9.00 1.52 -5.03
C LEU A 145 -9.56 0.44 -4.08
N MET A 146 -9.82 -0.76 -4.60
CA MET A 146 -10.30 -1.89 -3.79
C MET A 146 -9.31 -2.27 -2.69
N SER A 147 -8.01 -2.35 -3.02
CA SER A 147 -6.96 -2.67 -2.05
C SER A 147 -6.81 -1.57 -1.01
N ALA A 148 -6.91 -0.30 -1.42
CA ALA A 148 -6.82 0.83 -0.50
C ALA A 148 -7.98 0.83 0.52
N VAL A 149 -9.21 0.68 0.04
CA VAL A 149 -10.40 0.63 0.90
C VAL A 149 -10.36 -0.62 1.79
N GLY A 150 -10.08 -1.78 1.22
CA GLY A 150 -9.97 -3.05 1.94
C GLY A 150 -8.89 -3.00 3.01
N GLY A 151 -7.70 -2.49 2.68
CA GLY A 151 -6.58 -2.33 3.60
C GLY A 151 -6.88 -1.36 4.74
N TYR A 152 -7.54 -0.24 4.45
CA TYR A 152 -7.99 0.70 5.48
C TYR A 152 -8.94 0.01 6.48
N ILE A 153 -9.99 -0.64 5.97
CA ILE A 153 -11.01 -1.29 6.78
C ILE A 153 -10.42 -2.45 7.58
N ALA A 154 -9.56 -3.27 6.96
CA ALA A 154 -8.90 -4.38 7.61
C ALA A 154 -8.01 -3.90 8.76
N MET A 155 -7.18 -2.88 8.54
CA MET A 155 -6.31 -2.32 9.58
C MET A 155 -7.12 -1.65 10.71
N ASP A 156 -8.19 -0.95 10.35
CA ASP A 156 -9.09 -0.33 11.32
C ASP A 156 -9.77 -1.37 12.23
N SER A 157 -10.28 -2.43 11.61
CA SER A 157 -10.95 -3.54 12.28
C SER A 157 -10.00 -4.35 13.15
N PHE A 158 -8.78 -4.61 12.66
CA PHE A 158 -7.72 -5.25 13.42
C PHE A 158 -7.42 -4.46 14.70
N TRP A 159 -7.33 -3.12 14.61
CA TRP A 159 -7.12 -2.29 15.79
C TRP A 159 -8.27 -2.39 16.79
N ARG A 160 -9.53 -2.34 16.32
CA ARG A 160 -10.72 -2.49 17.18
C ARG A 160 -10.74 -3.84 17.89
N TYR A 161 -10.43 -4.92 17.17
CA TYR A 161 -10.34 -6.27 17.72
C TYR A 161 -9.29 -6.36 18.83
N GLN A 162 -8.08 -5.84 18.59
CA GLN A 162 -7.00 -5.83 19.57
C GLN A 162 -7.35 -5.05 20.84
N VAL A 163 -8.08 -3.95 20.72
CA VAL A 163 -8.55 -3.16 21.88
C VAL A 163 -9.59 -3.94 22.68
N ARG A 164 -10.59 -4.54 22.02
CA ARG A 164 -11.65 -5.34 22.68
C ARG A 164 -11.07 -6.53 23.43
N LYS A 165 -10.25 -7.34 22.76
CA LYS A 165 -9.58 -8.50 23.37
C LYS A 165 -8.86 -8.14 24.66
N ARG A 166 -8.16 -7.00 24.68
CA ARG A 166 -7.44 -6.53 25.87
C ARG A 166 -8.35 -6.03 26.98
N TRP A 167 -9.50 -5.45 26.66
CA TRP A 167 -10.49 -5.10 27.68
C TRP A 167 -11.06 -6.35 28.34
N ASP A 168 -11.32 -7.39 27.56
CA ASP A 168 -11.81 -8.68 28.07
C ASP A 168 -10.75 -9.40 28.92
N GLU A 169 -9.48 -9.38 28.50
CA GLU A 169 -8.36 -9.88 29.31
C GLU A 169 -8.22 -9.15 30.64
N ARG A 170 -8.44 -7.83 30.67
CA ARG A 170 -8.41 -7.03 31.92
C ARG A 170 -9.59 -7.36 32.83
N LYS A 171 -10.80 -7.55 32.27
CA LYS A 171 -11.97 -7.99 33.05
C LYS A 171 -11.73 -9.36 33.66
N ARG A 172 -11.23 -10.33 32.87
CA ARG A 172 -10.91 -11.68 33.35
C ARG A 172 -9.88 -11.70 34.46
N LYS A 173 -8.83 -10.86 34.39
CA LYS A 173 -7.84 -10.74 35.47
C LYS A 173 -8.43 -10.15 36.76
N ARG A 174 -9.44 -9.27 36.68
CA ARG A 174 -10.11 -8.72 37.87
C ARG A 174 -11.03 -9.76 38.54
N THR A 175 -11.64 -10.66 37.77
CA THR A 175 -12.52 -11.73 38.31
C THR A 175 -11.76 -12.89 38.96
N ILE A 176 -10.48 -13.10 38.61
CA ILE A 176 -9.65 -14.19 39.18
C ILE A 176 -8.89 -13.73 40.44
N SER A 177 -8.75 -12.42 40.65
CA SER A 177 -7.99 -11.83 41.76
C SER A 177 -8.85 -11.26 42.89
N GLY A 178 -10.17 -11.43 42.84
CA GLY A 178 -11.11 -11.08 43.91
C GLY A 178 -11.98 -12.29 44.23
#